data_AF-A0A6A6MST6-F1
#
_entry.id   AF-A0A6A6MST6-F1
#
_cell.length_a   1.000
_cell.length_b   1.000
_cell.length_c   1.000
_cell.angle_alpha   90.00
_cell.angle_beta   90.00
_cell.angle_gamma   90.00
#
_symmetry.space_group_name_H-M   'P 1'
#
loop_
_entity.id
_entity.type
_entity.pdbx_description
1 polymer ?
#
loop_
_entity_poly.entity_id
_entity_poly.type
_entity_poly.pdbx_seq_one_letter_code
_entity_poly.pdbx_strand_id
1 'polypeptide(L)'
;MLEETATYYSQLTQQMLLSDSSEDYIQKACWCLNQEKGRASYYLPDSTQFKLIEVVRWQLLNQTVDRLIEKQKILNSGMVTDFQIQR
;
A
#
# COMPACT_ATOMS: atom_id res chain seq x y z
N MET A 1 14.88 7.47 12.67
CA MET A 1 13.61 6.75 12.97
C MET A 1 12.49 7.07 11.98
N LEU A 2 11.79 8.21 12.03
CA LEU A 2 10.62 8.44 11.13
C LEU A 2 10.98 8.45 9.64
N GLU A 3 12.11 9.05 9.27
CA GLU A 3 12.62 9.02 7.89
C GLU A 3 13.00 7.61 7.45
N GLU A 4 13.73 6.86 8.30
CA GLU A 4 14.06 5.46 8.05
C GLU A 4 12.79 4.60 7.88
N THR A 5 11.76 4.83 8.70
CA THR A 5 10.45 4.20 8.57
C THR A 5 9.80 4.55 7.24
N ALA A 6 9.84 5.82 6.82
CA ALA A 6 9.32 6.24 5.53
C ALA A 6 10.04 5.54 4.37
N THR A 7 11.38 5.49 4.40
CA THR A 7 12.19 4.82 3.38
C THR A 7 11.90 3.32 3.31
N TYR A 8 11.86 2.65 4.46
CA TYR A 8 11.57 1.22 4.55
C TYR A 8 10.20 0.90 3.95
N TYR A 9 9.15 1.61 4.38
CA TYR A 9 7.81 1.36 3.89
C TYR A 9 7.62 1.75 2.42
N SER A 10 8.33 2.77 1.93
CA SER A 10 8.34 3.10 0.50
C SER A 10 8.87 1.94 -0.35
N GLN A 11 9.97 1.31 0.07
CA GLN A 11 10.55 0.15 -0.61
C GLN A 11 9.64 -1.07 -0.54
N LEU A 12 9.08 -1.34 0.65
CA LEU A 12 8.13 -2.45 0.85
C LEU A 12 6.89 -2.28 -0.04
N THR A 13 6.33 -1.07 -0.10
CA THR A 13 5.22 -0.73 -0.97
C THR A 13 5.54 -1.02 -2.44
N GLN A 14 6.72 -0.59 -2.92
CA GLN A 14 7.13 -0.84 -4.30
C GLN A 14 7.21 -2.33 -4.61
N GLN A 15 7.79 -3.12 -3.71
CA GLN A 15 7.87 -4.57 -3.85
C GLN A 15 6.49 -5.22 -3.91
N MET A 16 5.60 -4.87 -2.98
CA MET A 16 4.24 -5.44 -2.92
C MET A 16 3.39 -5.05 -4.13
N LEU A 17 3.49 -3.81 -4.62
CA LEU A 17 2.72 -3.37 -5.80
C LEU A 17 3.10 -4.15 -7.08
N LEU A 18 4.34 -4.60 -7.17
CA LEU A 18 4.85 -5.41 -8.28
C LEU A 18 4.38 -6.87 -8.17
N SER A 19 4.39 -7.46 -6.97
CA SER A 19 4.10 -8.89 -6.79
C SER A 19 2.65 -9.23 -6.50
N ASP A 20 1.92 -8.36 -5.81
CA ASP A 20 0.57 -8.65 -5.32
C ASP A 20 -0.53 -8.16 -6.27
N SER A 21 -1.71 -8.80 -6.24
CA SER A 21 -2.91 -8.24 -6.84
C SER A 21 -3.34 -6.96 -6.09
N SER A 22 -4.21 -6.14 -6.70
CA SER A 22 -4.69 -4.92 -6.03
C SER A 22 -5.45 -5.21 -4.73
N GLU A 23 -6.20 -6.31 -4.68
CA GLU A 23 -6.98 -6.73 -3.51
C GLU A 23 -6.06 -7.27 -2.40
N ASP A 24 -5.13 -8.17 -2.75
CA ASP A 24 -4.14 -8.71 -1.81
C ASP A 24 -3.27 -7.61 -1.21
N TYR A 25 -2.87 -6.65 -2.04
CA TYR A 25 -2.09 -5.48 -1.60
C TYR A 25 -2.84 -4.71 -0.51
N ILE A 26 -4.11 -4.34 -0.75
CA ILE A 26 -4.91 -3.56 0.20
C ILE A 26 -5.07 -4.32 1.51
N GLN A 27 -5.35 -5.62 1.44
CA GLN A 27 -5.54 -6.45 2.64
C GLN A 27 -4.24 -6.55 3.46
N LYS A 28 -3.10 -6.79 2.82
CA LYS A 28 -1.79 -6.82 3.47
C LYS A 28 -1.41 -5.45 4.04
N ALA A 29 -1.63 -4.36 3.32
CA ALA A 29 -1.33 -3.01 3.77
C ALA A 29 -2.13 -2.65 5.04
N CYS A 30 -3.42 -2.96 5.07
CA CYS A 30 -4.26 -2.78 6.26
C CYS A 30 -3.80 -3.63 7.44
N TRP A 31 -3.43 -4.89 7.20
CA TRP A 31 -2.89 -5.76 8.25
C TRP A 31 -1.57 -5.23 8.81
N CYS A 32 -0.63 -4.84 7.96
CA CYS A 32 0.64 -4.23 8.36
C CYS A 32 0.43 -2.99 9.22
N LEU A 33 -0.47 -2.08 8.82
CA LEU A 33 -0.75 -0.87 9.58
C LEU A 33 -1.29 -1.17 10.99
N ASN A 34 -2.15 -2.18 11.13
CA ASN A 34 -2.66 -2.60 12.43
C ASN A 34 -1.58 -3.22 13.32
N GLN A 35 -0.69 -4.04 12.73
CA GLN A 35 0.46 -4.59 13.46
C GLN A 35 1.40 -3.50 13.94
N GLU A 36 1.70 -2.53 13.09
CA GLU A 36 2.58 -1.41 13.43
C GLU A 36 1.97 -0.54 14.54
N LYS A 37 0.64 -0.32 14.51
CA LYS A 37 -0.08 0.38 15.58
C LYS A 37 0.03 -0.35 16.92
N GLY A 38 -0.12 -1.67 16.91
CA GLY A 38 0.09 -2.52 18.08
C GLY A 38 1.52 -2.37 18.62
N ARG A 39 2.53 -2.62 17.77
CA ARG A 39 3.95 -2.51 18.15
C ARG A 39 4.30 -1.12 18.69
N ALA A 40 3.89 -0.06 18.00
CA ALA A 40 4.20 1.30 18.41
C ALA A 40 3.60 1.63 19.79
N SER A 41 2.41 1.11 20.14
CA SER A 41 1.83 1.32 21.47
C SER A 41 2.62 0.67 22.62
N TYR A 42 3.39 -0.38 22.34
CA TYR A 42 4.20 -1.06 23.36
C TYR A 42 5.54 -0.38 23.61
N TYR A 43 6.11 0.27 22.60
CA TYR A 43 7.50 0.73 22.64
C TYR A 43 7.66 2.25 22.59
N LEU A 44 6.62 2.99 22.20
CA LEU A 44 6.72 4.43 21.94
C LEU A 44 5.69 5.21 22.76
N PRO A 45 6.03 6.44 23.18
CA PRO A 45 5.04 7.36 23.73
C PRO A 45 4.05 7.81 22.65
N ASP A 46 2.81 8.11 23.07
CA ASP A 46 1.67 8.44 22.20
C ASP A 46 2.00 9.46 21.10
N SER A 47 2.79 10.49 21.43
CA SER A 47 3.16 11.57 20.50
C SER A 47 4.02 11.09 19.35
N THR A 48 4.93 10.14 19.60
CA THR A 48 5.81 9.55 18.59
C THR A 48 5.09 8.42 17.86
N GLN A 49 4.27 7.65 18.57
CA GLN A 49 3.40 6.63 17.98
C GLN A 49 2.51 7.25 16.89
N PHE A 50 1.80 8.33 17.19
CA PHE A 50 0.89 8.97 16.23
C PHE A 50 1.62 9.36 14.94
N LYS A 51 2.78 10.02 15.07
CA LYS A 51 3.60 10.44 13.93
C LYS A 51 4.10 9.25 13.10
N LEU A 52 4.53 8.18 13.76
CA LEU A 52 5.00 6.97 13.08
C LEU A 52 3.86 6.32 12.28
N ILE A 53 2.68 6.17 12.89
CA ILE A 53 1.53 5.56 12.21
C ILE A 53 1.05 6.41 11.04
N GLU A 54 1.11 7.74 11.14
CA GLU A 54 0.82 8.61 10.01
C GLU A 54 1.79 8.40 8.84
N VAL A 55 3.10 8.31 9.11
CA VAL A 55 4.12 8.05 8.08
C VAL A 55 3.85 6.70 7.40
N VAL A 56 3.60 5.65 8.17
CA VAL A 56 3.35 4.30 7.64
C VAL A 56 2.07 4.26 6.81
N ARG A 57 0.99 4.88 7.29
CA ARG A 57 -0.27 5.00 6.55
C ARG A 57 -0.07 5.76 5.23
N TRP A 58 0.71 6.84 5.26
CA TRP A 58 0.98 7.63 4.08
C TRP A 58 1.72 6.82 3.00
N GLN A 59 2.76 6.08 3.38
CA GLN A 59 3.56 5.26 2.47
C GLN A 59 2.78 4.05 1.92
N LEU A 60 1.95 3.40 2.74
CA LEU A 60 1.22 2.19 2.34
C LEU A 60 -0.06 2.49 1.56
N LEU A 61 -0.80 3.54 1.91
CA LEU A 61 -2.14 3.78 1.36
C LEU A 61 -2.19 5.05 0.52
N ASN A 62 -1.83 6.21 1.07
CA ASN A 62 -2.04 7.48 0.37
C ASN A 62 -1.23 7.59 -0.92
N GLN A 63 0.02 7.13 -0.92
CA GLN A 63 0.86 7.17 -2.13
C GLN A 63 0.52 6.09 -3.17
N THR A 64 -0.31 5.11 -2.81
CA THR A 64 -0.57 3.94 -3.66
C THR A 64 -1.93 3.95 -4.34
N VAL A 65 -2.87 4.79 -3.86
CA VAL A 65 -4.21 4.92 -4.44
C VAL A 65 -4.14 5.14 -5.96
N ASP A 66 -3.37 6.13 -6.43
CA ASP A 66 -3.30 6.44 -7.86
C ASP A 66 -2.72 5.28 -8.68
N ARG A 67 -1.69 4.60 -8.14
CA ARG A 67 -1.04 3.45 -8.78
C ARG A 67 -1.97 2.24 -8.87
N LEU A 68 -2.76 1.98 -7.83
CA LEU A 68 -3.74 0.89 -7.82
C LEU A 68 -4.88 1.17 -8.81
N ILE A 69 -5.36 2.41 -8.88
CA ILE A 69 -6.37 2.83 -9.87
C ILE A 69 -5.84 2.66 -11.28
N GLU A 70 -4.61 3.08 -11.56
CA GLU A 70 -3.98 2.93 -12.87
C GLU A 70 -3.82 1.45 -13.25
N LYS A 71 -3.30 0.62 -12.34
CA LYS A 71 -3.18 -0.83 -12.52
C LYS A 71 -4.53 -1.46 -12.86
N GLN A 72 -5.60 -1.09 -12.15
CA GLN A 72 -6.95 -1.60 -12.41
C GLN A 72 -7.49 -1.14 -13.77
N LYS A 73 -7.26 0.11 -14.16
CA LYS A 73 -7.67 0.63 -15.47
C LYS A 73 -7.00 -0.12 -16.60
N ILE A 74 -5.70 -0.37 -16.49
CA ILE A 74 -4.94 -1.13 -17.50
C ILE A 74 -5.52 -2.54 -17.65
N LEU A 75 -5.72 -3.25 -16.54
CA LEU A 75 -6.32 -4.58 -16.53
C LEU A 75 -7.71 -4.59 -17.19
N ASN A 76 -8.57 -3.65 -16.82
CA ASN A 76 -9.92 -3.55 -17.40
C ASN A 76 -9.88 -3.18 -18.90
N SER A 77 -8.92 -2.34 -19.32
CA SER A 77 -8.77 -1.94 -20.73
C SER A 77 -8.21 -3.05 -21.62
N GLY A 78 -7.32 -3.90 -21.09
CA GLY A 78 -6.81 -5.08 -21.79
C GLY A 78 -7.88 -6.16 -22.02
N MET A 79 -8.88 -6.25 -21.15
CA MET A 79 -10.03 -7.15 -21.35
C MET A 79 -10.98 -6.69 -22.47
N VAL A 80 -10.93 -5.43 -22.91
CA VAL A 80 -11.84 -4.92 -23.95
C VAL A 80 -11.42 -5.33 -25.37
N THR A 81 -10.14 -5.66 -25.59
CA THR A 81 -9.65 -5.99 -26.94
C THR A 81 -9.90 -7.43 -27.39
N ASP A 82 -10.12 -8.38 -26.47
CA ASP A 82 -10.37 -9.78 -26.86
C ASP A 82 -11.81 -10.07 -27.30
N PHE A 83 -12.79 -9.22 -26.96
CA PHE A 83 -14.20 -9.43 -27.34
C PHE A 83 -14.59 -8.83 -28.70
N GLN A 84 -13.64 -8.25 -29.46
CA GLN A 84 -13.94 -7.62 -30.75
C GLN A 84 -13.41 -8.38 -31.98
N ILE A 85 -12.76 -9.55 -31.84
CA ILE A 85 -12.36 -10.39 -32.98
C ILE A 85 -13.23 -11.64 -33.07
N GLN A 86 -14.55 -11.47 -33.10
CA GLN A 86 -15.46 -12.48 -33.65
C GLN A 86 -16.81 -11.86 -34.02
N ARG A 87 -16.84 -11.08 -35.11
CA ARG A 87 -18.07 -10.85 -35.87
C ARG A 87 -17.78 -10.60 -37.33
#